data_AF-A0A955JLE0-F1
#
_entry.id   AF-A0A955JLE0-F1
#
_cell.length_a   1.000
_cell.length_b   1.000
_cell.length_c   1.000
_cell.angle_alpha   90.00
_cell.angle_beta   90.00
_cell.angle_gamma   90.00
#
_symmetry.space_group_name_H-M   'P 1'
#
loop_
_entity.id
_entity.type
_entity.pdbx_description
1 polymer ?
#
loop_
_entity_poly.entity_id
_entity_poly.type
_entity_poly.pdbx_seq_one_letter_code
_entity_poly.pdbx_strand_id
1 'polypeptide(L)'
;TSQAYPSRGELDIHNFISWADVERDLSAWLGNNIQHAAARELYNIEKMIKLSNDPKLVDAWRKMTTSDHLYYMCTKWFNDGDVHKYFNPYESPYEGFIAFMNVLNDMVLRLKIQGIKLNPDDEPLISETPSAIMEKTIAKAKEITG
;
A
#
# COMPACT_ATOMS: atom_id res chain seq x y z
N THR A 1 -31.63 -8.62 7.72
CA THR A 1 -31.60 -10.03 7.30
C THR A 1 -30.72 -10.93 8.18
N SER A 2 -29.73 -10.45 8.94
CA SER A 2 -28.91 -11.31 9.82
C SER A 2 -29.50 -11.56 11.23
N GLN A 3 -30.39 -10.71 11.75
CA GLN A 3 -30.91 -10.82 13.13
C GLN A 3 -31.99 -11.90 13.34
N ALA A 4 -32.45 -12.57 12.28
CA ALA A 4 -33.60 -13.48 12.35
C ALA A 4 -33.28 -14.87 12.90
N TYR A 5 -31.99 -15.21 13.12
CA TYR A 5 -31.58 -16.55 13.55
C TYR A 5 -30.59 -16.46 14.72
N PRO A 6 -30.76 -17.32 15.75
CA PRO A 6 -29.80 -17.39 16.85
C PRO A 6 -28.45 -17.92 16.33
N SER A 7 -27.36 -17.36 16.85
CA SER A 7 -26.00 -17.89 16.59
C SER A 7 -25.92 -19.37 16.99
N ARG A 8 -25.23 -20.17 16.19
CA ARG A 8 -25.11 -21.62 16.37
C ARG A 8 -23.75 -22.08 16.91
N GLY A 9 -22.80 -21.16 17.03
CA GLY A 9 -21.45 -21.46 17.49
C GLY A 9 -20.45 -20.39 17.06
N GLU A 10 -19.21 -20.57 17.47
CA GLU A 10 -18.08 -19.70 17.11
C GLU A 10 -17.17 -20.45 16.14
N LEU A 11 -16.67 -19.71 15.14
CA LEU A 11 -15.67 -20.19 14.20
C LEU A 11 -14.40 -19.39 14.43
N ASP A 12 -13.32 -20.08 14.78
CA ASP A 12 -12.00 -19.48 14.96
C ASP A 12 -11.16 -19.62 13.69
N ILE A 13 -10.57 -18.52 13.22
CA ILE A 13 -9.80 -18.44 11.98
C ILE A 13 -8.41 -17.91 12.33
N HIS A 14 -7.43 -18.79 12.23
CA HIS A 14 -6.06 -18.53 12.71
C HIS A 14 -5.17 -17.82 11.67
N ASN A 15 -5.64 -17.71 10.42
CA ASN A 15 -4.90 -17.11 9.32
C ASN A 15 -5.69 -15.96 8.71
N PHE A 16 -4.99 -14.99 8.15
CA PHE A 16 -5.65 -13.95 7.36
C PHE A 16 -6.22 -14.54 6.08
N ILE A 17 -7.53 -14.38 5.89
CA ILE A 17 -8.23 -14.84 4.70
C ILE A 17 -8.87 -13.66 3.97
N SER A 18 -9.02 -13.81 2.66
CA SER A 18 -9.75 -12.88 1.83
C SER A 18 -10.69 -13.63 0.89
N TRP A 19 -11.71 -12.93 0.39
CA TRP A 19 -12.52 -13.43 -0.73
C TRP A 19 -11.80 -13.17 -2.07
N ALA A 20 -10.72 -12.40 -2.09
CA ALA A 20 -10.01 -12.10 -3.34
C ALA A 20 -9.13 -13.28 -3.76
N ASP A 21 -9.00 -13.44 -5.08
CA ASP A 21 -8.09 -14.37 -5.74
C ASP A 21 -8.21 -15.85 -5.32
N VAL A 22 -7.52 -16.74 -6.03
CA VAL A 22 -7.60 -18.20 -5.81
C VAL A 22 -7.00 -18.59 -4.47
N GLU A 23 -5.94 -17.90 -4.03
CA GLU A 23 -5.22 -18.21 -2.79
C GLU A 23 -6.00 -17.82 -1.53
N ARG A 24 -7.04 -16.97 -1.65
CA ARG A 24 -7.92 -16.54 -0.54
C ARG A 24 -7.17 -16.00 0.67
N ASP A 25 -6.04 -15.34 0.43
CA ASP A 25 -5.15 -14.78 1.45
C ASP A 25 -4.86 -13.28 1.18
N LEU A 26 -3.84 -12.72 1.83
CA LEU A 26 -3.47 -11.30 1.69
C LEU A 26 -2.59 -10.99 0.47
N SER A 27 -2.20 -12.00 -0.30
CA SER A 27 -1.18 -11.85 -1.32
C SER A 27 -1.62 -10.98 -2.51
N ALA A 28 -2.92 -10.71 -2.66
CA ALA A 28 -3.44 -9.74 -3.62
C ALA A 28 -3.00 -8.29 -3.30
N TRP A 29 -2.77 -7.97 -2.03
CA TRP A 29 -2.40 -6.62 -1.56
C TRP A 29 -1.01 -6.52 -0.96
N LEU A 30 -0.46 -7.63 -0.44
CA LEU A 30 0.85 -7.70 0.22
C LEU A 30 1.60 -8.96 -0.23
N GLY A 31 1.65 -9.18 -1.55
CA GLY A 31 2.27 -10.36 -2.16
C GLY A 31 3.65 -10.11 -2.74
N ASN A 32 4.10 -8.85 -2.86
CA ASN A 32 5.40 -8.50 -3.40
C ASN A 32 6.07 -7.34 -2.65
N ASN A 33 7.36 -7.12 -2.92
CA ASN A 33 8.16 -6.15 -2.17
C ASN A 33 7.74 -4.69 -2.40
N ILE A 34 7.24 -4.34 -3.59
CA ILE A 34 6.79 -2.96 -3.87
C ILE A 34 5.47 -2.66 -3.14
N GLN A 35 4.57 -3.63 -3.03
CA GLN A 35 3.36 -3.55 -2.20
C GLN A 35 3.71 -3.38 -0.73
N HIS A 36 4.65 -4.17 -0.21
CA HIS A 36 5.11 -4.04 1.18
C HIS A 36 5.79 -2.69 1.45
N ALA A 37 6.60 -2.19 0.51
CA ALA A 37 7.24 -0.88 0.63
C ALA A 37 6.18 0.23 0.65
N ALA A 38 5.27 0.26 -0.33
CA ALA A 38 4.20 1.25 -0.40
C ALA A 38 3.33 1.28 0.87
N ALA A 39 2.92 0.10 1.36
CA ALA A 39 2.13 0.01 2.59
C ALA A 39 2.91 0.52 3.81
N ARG A 40 4.18 0.12 3.98
CA ARG A 40 5.03 0.58 5.07
C ARG A 40 5.16 2.10 5.08
N GLU A 41 5.50 2.69 3.93
CA GLU A 41 5.70 4.13 3.82
C GLU A 41 4.40 4.91 4.09
N LEU A 42 3.24 4.40 3.63
CA LEU A 42 1.95 5.00 3.92
C LEU A 42 1.66 5.07 5.44
N TYR A 43 1.95 3.99 6.17
CA TYR A 43 1.68 3.92 7.61
C TYR A 43 2.74 4.66 8.43
N ASN A 44 3.97 4.78 7.96
CA ASN A 44 5.03 5.56 8.62
C ASN A 44 4.60 7.03 8.82
N ILE A 45 3.84 7.61 7.87
CA ILE A 45 3.43 9.02 7.96
C ILE A 45 2.15 9.27 8.77
N GLU A 46 1.45 8.23 9.21
CA GLU A 46 0.13 8.34 9.86
C GLU A 46 0.14 9.31 11.05
N LYS A 47 1.13 9.16 11.94
CA LYS A 47 1.24 9.98 13.15
C LYS A 47 1.39 11.46 12.80
N MET A 48 2.22 11.77 11.82
CA MET A 48 2.46 13.15 11.38
C MET A 48 1.25 13.76 10.68
N ILE A 49 0.55 12.98 9.85
CA ILE A 49 -0.70 13.41 9.23
C ILE A 49 -1.72 13.77 10.32
N LYS A 50 -1.87 12.95 11.36
CA LYS A 50 -2.76 13.26 12.48
C LYS A 50 -2.30 14.49 13.27
N LEU A 51 -1.01 14.67 13.50
CA LEU A 51 -0.44 15.82 14.21
C LEU A 51 -0.57 17.14 13.42
N SER A 52 -0.59 17.07 12.08
CA SER A 52 -0.75 18.26 11.23
C SER A 52 -2.06 19.01 11.50
N ASN A 53 -3.09 18.29 11.98
CA ASN A 53 -4.46 18.76 12.15
C ASN A 53 -5.04 19.44 10.89
N ASP A 54 -4.47 19.14 9.71
CA ASP A 54 -4.94 19.61 8.43
C ASP A 54 -6.00 18.63 7.90
N PRO A 55 -7.29 19.03 7.85
CA PRO A 55 -8.37 18.14 7.44
C PRO A 55 -8.19 17.64 6.00
N LYS A 56 -7.52 18.40 5.12
CA LYS A 56 -7.28 17.99 3.73
C LYS A 56 -6.22 16.90 3.66
N LEU A 57 -5.14 17.01 4.43
CA LEU A 57 -4.10 15.98 4.49
C LEU A 57 -4.63 14.68 5.11
N VAL A 58 -5.43 14.79 6.17
CA VAL A 58 -6.06 13.64 6.82
C VAL A 58 -7.02 12.93 5.86
N ASP A 59 -7.85 13.67 5.13
CA ASP A 59 -8.78 13.11 4.14
C ASP A 59 -8.04 12.46 2.96
N ALA A 60 -7.00 13.10 2.43
CA ALA A 60 -6.17 12.52 1.39
C ALA A 60 -5.47 11.23 1.86
N TRP A 61 -4.98 11.19 3.10
CA TRP A 61 -4.28 10.00 3.63
C TRP A 61 -5.25 8.83 3.78
N ARG A 62 -6.48 9.10 4.27
CA ARG A 62 -7.55 8.09 4.31
C ARG A 62 -7.85 7.51 2.93
N LYS A 63 -7.91 8.35 1.89
CA LYS A 63 -8.11 7.86 0.51
C LYS A 63 -6.94 6.98 0.05
N MET A 64 -5.71 7.35 0.38
CA MET A 64 -4.52 6.55 0.07
C MET A 64 -4.51 5.19 0.78
N THR A 65 -5.23 5.02 1.90
CA THR A 65 -5.39 3.71 2.58
C THR A 65 -6.36 2.75 1.88
N THR A 66 -6.99 3.17 0.77
CA THR A 66 -7.88 2.30 -0.02
C THR A 66 -7.10 1.11 -0.58
N SER A 67 -7.62 -0.10 -0.37
CA SER A 67 -6.95 -1.36 -0.75
C SER A 67 -6.65 -1.46 -2.24
N ASP A 68 -7.46 -0.83 -3.10
CA ASP A 68 -7.28 -0.86 -4.56
C ASP A 68 -5.91 -0.37 -4.99
N HIS A 69 -5.32 0.60 -4.28
CA HIS A 69 -3.98 1.09 -4.58
C HIS A 69 -2.93 -0.03 -4.52
N LEU A 70 -2.96 -0.85 -3.46
CA LEU A 70 -2.05 -1.97 -3.32
C LEU A 70 -2.38 -3.09 -4.31
N TYR A 71 -3.68 -3.31 -4.59
CA TYR A 71 -4.11 -4.29 -5.58
C TYR A 71 -3.57 -3.96 -6.98
N TYR A 72 -3.55 -2.68 -7.38
CA TYR A 72 -2.99 -2.24 -8.66
C TYR A 72 -1.48 -2.45 -8.80
N MET A 73 -0.77 -2.67 -7.68
CA MET A 73 0.66 -2.99 -7.65
C MET A 73 0.95 -4.50 -7.60
N CYS A 74 -0.08 -5.35 -7.67
CA CYS A 74 0.08 -6.80 -7.66
C CYS A 74 0.71 -7.29 -8.97
N THR A 75 1.72 -8.14 -8.88
CA THR A 75 2.47 -8.67 -10.04
C THR A 75 2.05 -10.08 -10.44
N LYS A 76 1.27 -10.79 -9.61
CA LYS A 76 0.91 -12.21 -9.82
C LYS A 76 0.24 -12.46 -11.16
N TRP A 77 -0.69 -11.59 -11.52
CA TRP A 77 -1.53 -11.75 -12.68
C TRP A 77 -1.10 -10.93 -13.90
N PHE A 78 0.01 -10.19 -13.78
CA PHE A 78 0.61 -9.47 -14.90
C PHE A 78 1.08 -10.44 -16.01
N ASN A 79 1.44 -11.68 -15.65
CA ASN A 79 1.78 -12.73 -16.60
C ASN A 79 0.57 -13.40 -17.28
N ASP A 80 -0.64 -13.26 -16.73
CA ASP A 80 -1.83 -14.02 -17.20
C ASP A 80 -2.78 -13.19 -18.08
N GLY A 81 -2.33 -12.03 -18.55
CA GLY A 81 -2.76 -11.38 -19.80
C GLY A 81 -4.18 -10.80 -19.91
N ASP A 82 -5.23 -11.41 -19.36
CA ASP A 82 -6.58 -11.27 -19.93
C ASP A 82 -7.68 -10.74 -19.01
N VAL A 83 -7.47 -10.67 -17.69
CA VAL A 83 -8.54 -10.23 -16.76
C VAL A 83 -8.19 -8.99 -15.93
N HIS A 84 -6.90 -8.72 -15.74
CA HIS A 84 -6.42 -7.66 -14.83
C HIS A 84 -6.29 -6.27 -15.48
N LYS A 85 -6.43 -6.18 -16.81
CA LYS A 85 -6.52 -4.89 -17.53
C LYS A 85 -7.86 -4.18 -17.35
N TYR A 86 -8.92 -4.87 -16.92
CA TYR A 86 -10.26 -4.27 -16.82
C TYR A 86 -10.43 -3.30 -15.65
N PHE A 87 -9.57 -3.39 -14.62
CA PHE A 87 -9.73 -2.61 -13.37
C PHE A 87 -8.51 -1.78 -12.96
N ASN A 88 -7.34 -1.98 -13.57
CA ASN A 88 -6.15 -1.20 -13.24
C ASN A 88 -6.03 0.02 -14.15
N PRO A 89 -6.05 1.26 -13.63
CA PRO A 89 -5.88 2.46 -14.45
C PRO A 89 -4.44 2.66 -14.96
N TYR A 90 -3.48 1.86 -14.47
CA TYR A 90 -2.06 1.97 -14.83
C TYR A 90 -1.64 0.92 -15.86
N GLU A 91 -0.69 1.30 -16.73
CA GLU A 91 -0.15 0.40 -17.77
C GLU A 91 0.65 -0.77 -17.18
N SER A 92 1.17 -0.61 -15.97
CA SER A 92 1.86 -1.67 -15.23
C SER A 92 1.75 -1.49 -13.71
N PRO A 93 1.96 -2.57 -12.92
CA PRO A 93 2.08 -2.47 -11.47
C PRO A 93 3.16 -1.48 -10.99
N TYR A 94 4.21 -1.31 -11.78
CA TYR A 94 5.32 -0.39 -11.52
C TYR A 94 4.90 1.07 -11.67
N GLU A 95 4.11 1.39 -12.69
CA GLU A 95 3.53 2.73 -12.86
C GLU A 95 2.57 3.06 -11.71
N GLY A 96 1.77 2.08 -11.27
CA GLY A 96 0.91 2.23 -10.09
C GLY A 96 1.71 2.54 -8.82
N PHE A 97 2.84 1.85 -8.62
CA PHE A 97 3.75 2.12 -7.51
C PHE A 97 4.37 3.53 -7.60
N ILE A 98 4.89 3.92 -8.76
CA ILE A 98 5.50 5.24 -8.97
C ILE A 98 4.48 6.35 -8.71
N ALA A 99 3.26 6.22 -9.23
CA ALA A 99 2.19 7.20 -9.01
C ALA A 99 1.83 7.32 -7.53
N PHE A 100 1.68 6.18 -6.84
CA PHE A 100 1.39 6.15 -5.41
C PHE A 100 2.49 6.82 -4.58
N MET A 101 3.75 6.47 -4.84
CA MET A 101 4.89 7.06 -4.13
C MET A 101 5.02 8.56 -4.42
N ASN A 102 4.72 9.03 -5.64
CA ASN A 102 4.69 10.46 -5.95
C ASN A 102 3.64 11.22 -5.12
N VAL A 103 2.44 10.66 -4.95
CA VAL A 103 1.41 11.28 -4.11
C VAL A 103 1.86 11.28 -2.65
N LEU A 104 2.39 10.17 -2.15
CA LEU A 104 2.93 10.09 -0.80
C LEU A 104 4.05 11.13 -0.58
N ASN A 105 4.87 11.33 -1.60
CA ASN A 105 5.95 12.31 -1.57
C ASN A 105 5.44 13.75 -1.42
N ASP A 106 4.41 14.11 -2.18
CA ASP A 106 3.74 15.40 -2.05
C ASP A 106 3.18 15.62 -0.63
N MET A 107 2.59 14.59 -0.02
CA MET A 107 2.06 14.68 1.35
C MET A 107 3.17 14.94 2.38
N VAL A 108 4.30 14.24 2.26
CA VAL A 108 5.47 14.47 3.13
C VAL A 108 6.03 15.88 2.95
N LEU A 109 6.10 16.39 1.71
CA LEU A 109 6.54 17.76 1.45
C LEU A 109 5.60 18.79 2.11
N ARG A 110 4.28 18.58 2.04
CA ARG A 110 3.30 19.45 2.72
C ARG A 110 3.46 19.44 4.23
N LEU A 111 3.71 18.26 4.83
CA LEU A 111 3.99 18.15 6.26
C LEU A 111 5.27 18.92 6.66
N LYS A 112 6.33 18.82 5.85
CA LYS A 112 7.58 19.58 6.07
C LYS A 112 7.35 21.09 5.99
N ILE A 113 6.55 21.56 5.01
CA ILE A 113 6.20 22.99 4.87
C ILE A 113 5.44 23.50 6.10
N GLN A 114 4.59 22.67 6.70
CA GLN A 114 3.88 22.98 7.95
C GLN A 114 4.76 22.92 9.20
N GLY A 115 6.05 22.58 9.06
CA GLY A 115 6.99 22.49 10.18
C GLY A 115 6.82 21.24 11.04
N ILE A 116 6.03 20.25 10.59
CA ILE A 116 5.93 18.95 11.26
C ILE A 116 7.24 18.20 11.01
N LYS A 117 7.98 17.92 12.08
CA LYS A 117 9.23 17.16 12.00
C LYS A 117 8.91 15.69 11.82
N LEU A 118 9.56 15.09 10.81
CA LEU A 118 9.69 13.65 10.69
C LEU A 118 10.48 13.12 11.88
N ASN A 119 10.06 11.98 12.42
CA ASN A 119 10.77 11.36 13.51
C ASN A 119 12.16 10.93 13.00
N PRO A 120 13.27 11.15 13.73
CA PRO A 120 14.62 10.84 13.23
C PRO A 120 14.87 9.35 12.99
N ASP A 121 14.13 8.50 13.71
CA ASP A 121 14.13 7.04 13.56
C ASP A 121 13.24 6.57 12.39
N ASP A 122 12.36 7.44 11.89
CA ASP A 122 11.66 7.19 10.64
C ASP A 122 12.67 7.50 9.53
N GLU A 123 13.22 6.45 8.92
CA GLU A 123 14.13 6.54 7.78
C GLU A 123 13.57 7.56 6.77
N PRO A 124 14.40 8.46 6.18
CA PRO A 124 13.89 9.52 5.34
C PRO A 124 13.06 8.90 4.21
N LEU A 125 11.74 9.11 4.28
CA LEU A 125 10.76 8.53 3.36
C LEU A 125 11.12 8.72 1.87
N ILE A 126 11.97 9.72 1.56
CA ILE A 126 12.21 10.25 0.21
C ILE A 126 13.53 11.02 0.18
N SER A 127 14.67 10.33 0.17
CA SER A 127 15.92 10.92 -0.35
C SER A 127 16.07 10.69 -1.86
N GLU A 128 15.23 9.82 -2.43
CA GLU A 128 15.41 9.22 -3.75
C GLU A 128 14.13 9.26 -4.57
N THR A 129 14.27 9.17 -5.89
CA THR A 129 13.12 9.13 -6.81
C THR A 129 12.33 7.83 -6.60
N PRO A 130 11.01 7.81 -6.85
CA PRO A 130 10.22 6.58 -6.77
C PRO A 130 10.80 5.42 -7.59
N SER A 131 11.38 5.73 -8.76
CA SER A 131 12.07 4.74 -9.59
C SER A 131 13.29 4.13 -8.89
N ALA A 132 14.10 4.94 -8.20
CA ALA A 132 15.24 4.43 -7.43
C ALA A 132 14.79 3.59 -6.21
N ILE A 133 13.73 4.00 -5.52
CA ILE A 133 13.13 3.20 -4.43
C ILE A 133 12.66 1.84 -4.97
N MET A 134 12.01 1.84 -6.12
CA MET A 134 11.55 0.63 -6.79
C MET A 134 12.72 -0.28 -7.18
N GLU A 135 13.76 0.25 -7.84
CA GLU A 135 14.95 -0.50 -8.22
C GLU A 135 15.64 -1.15 -7.01
N LYS A 136 15.81 -0.41 -5.92
CA LYS A 136 16.37 -0.94 -4.66
C LYS A 136 15.48 -2.02 -4.05
N THR A 137 14.18 -1.80 -4.04
CA THR A 137 13.20 -2.76 -3.53
C THR A 137 13.26 -4.08 -4.31
N ILE A 138 13.40 -4.00 -5.64
CA ILE A 138 13.56 -5.16 -6.53
C ILE A 138 14.95 -5.80 -6.36
N ALA A 139 16.02 -5.02 -6.18
CA ALA A 139 17.37 -5.54 -5.99
C ALA A 139 17.49 -6.31 -4.66
N LYS A 140 17.01 -5.74 -3.56
CA LYS A 140 16.99 -6.39 -2.24
C LYS A 140 16.16 -7.68 -2.23
N ALA A 141 15.07 -7.71 -2.99
CA ALA A 141 14.28 -8.92 -3.19
C ALA A 141 15.11 -10.08 -3.75
N LYS A 142 15.94 -9.80 -4.75
CA LYS A 142 16.76 -10.79 -5.45
C LYS A 142 17.87 -11.35 -4.55
N GLU A 143 18.46 -10.53 -3.69
CA GLU A 143 19.51 -10.93 -2.74
C GLU A 143 19.01 -11.87 -1.64
N ILE A 144 17.72 -11.79 -1.26
CA ILE A 144 17.13 -12.66 -0.22
C ILE A 144 16.73 -14.04 -0.78
N THR A 145 16.56 -14.13 -2.10
CA THR A 145 16.14 -15.36 -2.80
C THR A 145 17.26 -16.12 -3.49
N GLY A 146 18.51 -15.65 -3.40
CA GLY A 146 19.71 -16.28 -3.97
C GLY A 146 20.64 -16.82 -2.88
#